data_AF-A0AAE1R2X8-F1
#
_entry.id   AF-A0AAE1R2X8-F1
#
_cell.length_a   1.000
_cell.length_b   1.000
_cell.length_c   1.000
_cell.angle_alpha   90.00
_cell.angle_beta   90.00
_cell.angle_gamma   90.00
#
_symmetry.space_group_name_H-M   'P 1'
#
loop_
_entity.id
_entity.type
_entity.pdbx_description
1 polymer ?
#
loop_
_entity_poly.entity_id
_entity_poly.type
_entity_poly.pdbx_seq_one_letter_code
_entity_poly.pdbx_strand_id
1 'polypeptide(L)'
;MGSLERSKKKVQLWKKAIVHFLLCFVMGFFTGFAPTGKGTSMFSTRNVAINKTPHGSNQTQPSLNILHHSRLESETFNKPLSDETSATTPTIVTSQWSKLNDTRHSENVLAEEEEEGEEERQDQDQEQEPKGANDEFLNPRRLLIIVTPTNAKDQNRGMLLKRLSNTLRLIPKPVLWVVVEQQIESSEVSNILRKTGIMYRHLVFKENFTNIHEEVDHQINVALNHIEHHRLSGIVHFASLSNVYDLTFFDELRAIEGFGTWPMALLSANKKQVTIEGPICDSSEVMGWHLKKANNSTDERPPIRVSNFAFNSSILWDPERWGRTSSIQDTSQDSLKFVRKEVLEDETKLMGIPPDDCSKILLWNLPLST
;
A
#
# COMPACT_ATOMS: atom_id res chain seq x y z
N MET A 1 24.24 -57.95 35.71
CA MET A 1 23.45 -58.47 34.57
C MET A 1 22.12 -57.70 34.43
N GLY A 2 22.11 -56.45 33.93
CA GLY A 2 20.88 -55.63 33.93
C GLY A 2 20.60 -54.77 32.68
N SER A 3 21.49 -54.78 31.67
CA SER A 3 21.31 -53.89 30.50
C SER A 3 20.53 -54.55 29.34
N LEU A 4 20.64 -55.87 29.17
CA LEU A 4 20.09 -56.56 27.99
C LEU A 4 18.58 -56.80 28.04
N GLU A 5 17.97 -56.90 29.23
CA GLU A 5 16.52 -57.15 29.38
C GLU A 5 15.65 -55.91 29.13
N ARG A 6 16.18 -54.71 29.40
CA ARG A 6 15.44 -53.45 29.24
C ARG A 6 15.22 -53.08 27.76
N SER A 7 16.13 -53.53 26.88
CA SER A 7 16.04 -53.31 25.43
C SER A 7 14.93 -54.15 24.79
N LYS A 8 14.78 -55.43 25.18
CA LYS A 8 13.75 -56.33 24.62
C LYS A 8 12.31 -55.89 24.93
N LYS A 9 12.06 -55.28 26.09
CA LYS A 9 10.73 -54.76 26.46
C LYS A 9 10.29 -53.54 25.63
N LYS A 10 11.20 -52.64 25.26
CA LYS A 10 10.89 -51.47 24.43
C LYS A 10 10.54 -51.85 22.98
N VAL A 11 11.24 -52.86 22.42
CA VAL A 11 10.98 -53.35 21.06
C VAL A 11 9.60 -54.02 20.94
N GLN A 12 9.14 -54.72 21.98
CA GLN A 12 7.80 -55.31 21.97
C GLN A 12 6.66 -54.29 22.09
N LEU A 13 6.87 -53.20 22.84
CA LEU A 13 5.88 -52.13 22.98
C LEU A 13 5.68 -51.36 21.67
N TRP A 14 6.77 -51.06 20.95
CA TRP A 14 6.67 -50.40 19.64
C TRP A 14 6.01 -51.28 18.58
N LYS A 15 6.28 -52.59 18.59
CA LYS A 15 5.60 -53.53 17.69
C LYS A 15 4.08 -53.57 17.92
N LYS A 16 3.62 -53.53 19.18
CA LYS A 16 2.18 -53.48 19.48
C LYS A 16 1.53 -52.16 19.03
N ALA A 17 2.22 -51.03 19.22
CA ALA A 17 1.71 -49.73 18.78
C ALA A 17 1.60 -49.64 17.24
N ILE A 18 2.60 -50.16 16.51
CA ILE A 18 2.61 -50.16 15.04
C ILE A 18 1.48 -51.04 14.48
N VAL A 19 1.26 -52.22 15.06
CA VAL A 19 0.15 -53.10 14.63
C VAL A 19 -1.20 -52.45 14.90
N HIS A 20 -1.36 -51.78 16.04
CA HIS A 20 -2.61 -51.08 16.36
C HIS A 20 -2.87 -49.87 15.45
N PHE A 21 -1.82 -49.13 15.10
CA PHE A 21 -1.91 -48.00 14.16
C PHE A 21 -2.26 -48.47 12.74
N LEU A 22 -1.63 -49.56 12.28
CA LEU A 22 -1.94 -50.17 10.98
C LEU A 22 -3.37 -50.73 10.93
N LEU A 23 -3.86 -51.35 12.00
CA LEU A 23 -5.25 -51.82 12.09
C LEU A 23 -6.25 -50.66 12.01
N CYS A 24 -6.02 -49.56 12.75
CA CYS A 24 -6.86 -48.37 12.68
C CYS A 24 -6.84 -47.73 11.29
N PHE A 25 -5.68 -47.68 10.63
CA PHE A 25 -5.53 -47.13 9.29
C PHE A 25 -6.30 -47.96 8.24
N VAL A 26 -6.19 -49.29 8.30
CA VAL A 26 -6.91 -50.19 7.37
C VAL A 26 -8.43 -50.09 7.58
N MET A 27 -8.90 -50.06 8.83
CA MET A 27 -10.34 -49.87 9.13
C MET A 27 -10.87 -48.49 8.68
N GLY A 28 -10.06 -47.43 8.81
CA GLY A 28 -10.39 -46.09 8.31
C GLY A 28 -10.41 -46.00 6.78
N PHE A 29 -9.48 -46.69 6.12
CA PHE A 29 -9.41 -46.70 4.66
C PHE A 29 -10.64 -47.37 4.01
N PHE A 30 -11.13 -48.48 4.58
CA PHE A 30 -12.30 -49.18 4.05
C PHE A 30 -13.64 -48.53 4.41
N THR A 31 -13.71 -47.74 5.49
CA THR A 31 -14.92 -46.98 5.83
C THR A 31 -15.14 -45.76 4.91
N GLY A 32 -14.09 -45.27 4.23
CA GLY A 32 -14.19 -44.19 3.23
C GLY A 32 -14.77 -44.59 1.86
N PHE A 33 -14.97 -45.88 1.60
CA PHE A 33 -15.51 -46.39 0.32
C PHE A 33 -16.87 -47.08 0.43
N ALA A 34 -17.54 -47.00 1.59
CA ALA A 34 -18.90 -47.51 1.73
C ALA A 34 -19.89 -46.59 0.97
N PRO A 35 -20.64 -47.10 -0.03
CA PRO A 35 -21.62 -46.28 -0.74
C PRO A 35 -22.83 -46.06 0.18
N THR A 36 -23.03 -44.83 0.67
CA THR A 36 -24.24 -44.48 1.41
C THR A 36 -25.41 -44.37 0.44
N GLY A 37 -26.17 -45.46 0.36
CA GLY A 37 -27.48 -45.50 -0.29
C GLY A 37 -28.46 -44.54 0.39
N LYS A 38 -29.21 -43.84 -0.47
CA LYS A 38 -30.43 -43.05 -0.26
C LYS A 38 -31.19 -43.32 1.05
N GLY A 39 -31.54 -42.25 1.76
CA GLY A 39 -32.61 -42.27 2.78
C GLY A 39 -32.81 -40.94 3.54
N THR A 40 -33.90 -40.24 3.20
CA THR A 40 -34.73 -39.33 4.04
C THR A 40 -34.08 -38.07 4.65
N SER A 41 -34.32 -36.86 4.12
CA SER A 41 -35.49 -35.97 4.38
C SER A 41 -35.62 -35.50 5.83
N MET A 42 -35.34 -34.21 6.08
CA MET A 42 -36.26 -33.25 6.72
C MET A 42 -35.75 -31.81 6.49
N PHE A 43 -36.65 -30.95 6.00
CA PHE A 43 -36.74 -29.48 6.10
C PHE A 43 -37.27 -28.85 4.78
N SER A 44 -38.60 -28.89 4.67
CA SER A 44 -39.44 -27.91 3.97
C SER A 44 -39.58 -26.71 4.92
N THR A 45 -39.76 -25.43 4.56
CA THR A 45 -40.42 -24.70 3.46
C THR A 45 -39.85 -23.25 3.60
N ARG A 46 -39.77 -22.31 2.65
CA ARG A 46 -40.73 -21.85 1.63
C ARG A 46 -40.06 -20.73 0.82
N ASN A 47 -39.73 -20.99 -0.45
CA ASN A 47 -39.53 -19.93 -1.44
C ASN A 47 -40.76 -19.87 -2.33
N VAL A 48 -41.38 -18.70 -2.39
CA VAL A 48 -42.48 -18.38 -3.30
C VAL A 48 -41.91 -18.30 -4.71
N ALA A 49 -42.32 -19.25 -5.55
CA ALA A 49 -42.14 -19.18 -6.99
C ALA A 49 -43.41 -18.56 -7.61
N ILE A 50 -43.24 -17.61 -8.53
CA ILE A 50 -44.18 -17.44 -9.64
C ILE A 50 -43.42 -17.85 -10.90
N ASN A 51 -43.83 -19.00 -11.42
CA ASN A 51 -43.49 -19.52 -12.74
C ASN A 51 -44.29 -18.77 -13.82
N LYS A 52 -43.69 -18.62 -15.00
CA LYS A 52 -44.06 -19.30 -16.27
C LYS A 52 -43.46 -18.54 -17.46
N THR A 53 -42.38 -19.04 -18.05
CA THR A 53 -42.30 -19.97 -19.21
C THR A 53 -42.38 -19.30 -20.59
N PRO A 54 -41.74 -19.89 -21.61
CA PRO A 54 -41.08 -19.18 -22.69
C PRO A 54 -41.86 -19.23 -24.01
N HIS A 55 -41.57 -18.29 -24.92
CA HIS A 55 -41.78 -18.49 -26.34
C HIS A 55 -40.75 -17.72 -27.15
N GLY A 56 -40.08 -18.41 -28.06
CA GLY A 56 -39.23 -17.81 -29.09
C GLY A 56 -40.04 -17.39 -30.31
N SER A 57 -39.44 -16.55 -31.14
CA SER A 57 -39.43 -16.68 -32.60
C SER A 57 -38.63 -15.55 -33.24
N ASN A 58 -38.14 -15.89 -34.43
CA ASN A 58 -37.26 -15.16 -35.34
C ASN A 58 -37.80 -13.80 -35.81
N GLN A 59 -36.87 -12.97 -36.32
CA GLN A 59 -36.91 -12.20 -37.58
C GLN A 59 -36.38 -10.76 -37.39
N THR A 60 -35.18 -10.48 -37.91
CA THR A 60 -34.86 -9.83 -39.20
C THR A 60 -34.94 -8.29 -39.14
N GLN A 61 -33.83 -7.65 -39.52
CA GLN A 61 -33.71 -6.20 -39.77
C GLN A 61 -34.69 -5.73 -40.87
N PRO A 62 -34.89 -4.41 -41.05
CA PRO A 62 -34.00 -3.71 -41.97
C PRO A 62 -33.58 -2.29 -41.54
N SER A 63 -32.46 -1.90 -42.13
CA SER A 63 -31.88 -0.57 -42.28
C SER A 63 -32.81 0.48 -42.89
N LEU A 64 -32.62 1.76 -42.53
CA LEU A 64 -32.90 2.89 -43.41
C LEU A 64 -31.99 4.08 -43.06
N ASN A 65 -31.04 4.36 -43.95
CA ASN A 65 -30.33 5.63 -44.07
C ASN A 65 -31.29 6.66 -44.69
N ILE A 66 -31.43 7.84 -44.10
CA ILE A 66 -31.76 9.06 -44.84
C ILE A 66 -30.83 10.18 -44.39
N LEU A 67 -30.13 10.70 -45.40
CA LEU A 67 -29.27 11.87 -45.45
C LEU A 67 -30.13 13.12 -45.69
N HIS A 68 -29.85 14.23 -45.01
CA HIS A 68 -29.81 15.58 -45.63
C HIS A 68 -29.25 16.66 -44.68
N HIS A 69 -28.21 17.37 -45.18
CA HIS A 69 -27.88 18.81 -45.07
C HIS A 69 -28.57 19.67 -43.99
N SER A 70 -27.98 20.66 -43.31
CA SER A 70 -26.83 21.57 -43.51
C SER A 70 -26.78 22.44 -42.24
N ARG A 71 -25.69 23.06 -41.78
CA ARG A 71 -25.18 24.37 -42.26
C ARG A 71 -24.04 24.81 -41.32
N LEU A 72 -22.98 25.37 -41.92
CA LEU A 72 -21.86 26.05 -41.25
C LEU A 72 -22.34 27.24 -40.40
N GLU A 73 -21.61 27.51 -39.32
CA GLU A 73 -21.06 28.86 -39.12
C GLU A 73 -19.72 28.80 -38.39
N SER A 74 -18.78 29.55 -38.96
CA SER A 74 -17.38 29.70 -38.61
C SER A 74 -17.17 31.10 -38.06
N GLU A 75 -16.39 31.26 -36.99
CA GLU A 75 -15.70 32.52 -36.74
C GLU A 75 -14.23 32.26 -36.38
N THR A 76 -13.38 32.54 -37.36
CA THR A 76 -11.96 32.83 -37.20
C THR A 76 -11.77 34.34 -37.13
N PHE A 77 -10.99 34.83 -36.18
CA PHE A 77 -10.29 36.10 -36.31
C PHE A 77 -8.83 35.92 -35.88
N ASN A 78 -7.90 36.40 -36.73
CA ASN A 78 -6.46 36.28 -36.59
C ASN A 78 -5.81 37.68 -36.44
N LYS A 79 -4.67 37.69 -35.70
CA LYS A 79 -3.46 38.57 -35.80
C LYS A 79 -3.43 39.97 -35.12
N PRO A 80 -2.23 40.59 -34.89
CA PRO A 80 -0.88 40.03 -34.57
C PRO A 80 -0.01 40.81 -33.52
N LEU A 81 1.01 40.12 -32.99
CA LEU A 81 2.46 40.45 -32.76
C LEU A 81 2.95 41.80 -32.18
N SER A 82 3.74 41.76 -31.09
CA SER A 82 5.13 42.32 -31.01
C SER A 82 5.84 42.01 -29.67
N ASP A 83 7.15 41.74 -29.79
CA ASP A 83 8.16 41.49 -28.75
C ASP A 83 8.42 42.69 -27.81
N GLU A 84 8.81 42.43 -26.55
CA GLU A 84 10.00 43.09 -25.97
C GLU A 84 10.56 42.34 -24.74
N THR A 85 11.90 42.31 -24.68
CA THR A 85 12.74 41.73 -23.63
C THR A 85 13.05 42.80 -22.58
N SER A 86 13.05 42.47 -21.28
CA SER A 86 14.07 42.92 -20.32
C SER A 86 13.91 42.31 -18.93
N ALA A 87 15.05 41.99 -18.33
CA ALA A 87 15.24 41.36 -17.04
C ALA A 87 15.11 42.35 -15.86
N THR A 88 14.58 41.91 -14.71
CA THR A 88 15.05 42.35 -13.38
C THR A 88 14.64 41.35 -12.27
N THR A 89 15.60 41.09 -11.36
CA THR A 89 15.64 40.17 -10.20
C THR A 89 14.79 40.71 -9.01
N PRO A 90 14.40 39.89 -8.01
CA PRO A 90 13.22 40.14 -7.16
C PRO A 90 13.52 40.89 -5.85
N THR A 91 12.53 41.61 -5.33
CA THR A 91 12.57 42.20 -3.98
C THR A 91 11.43 41.63 -3.13
N ILE A 92 11.81 41.31 -1.90
CA ILE A 92 11.08 40.75 -0.76
C ILE A 92 9.82 41.57 -0.42
N VAL A 93 8.70 40.89 -0.17
CA VAL A 93 7.53 41.47 0.50
C VAL A 93 7.17 40.61 1.71
N THR A 94 7.49 41.13 2.89
CA THR A 94 6.95 40.74 4.20
C THR A 94 5.56 41.35 4.37
N SER A 95 4.56 40.55 4.73
CA SER A 95 3.21 41.02 5.06
C SER A 95 3.03 41.09 6.58
N GLN A 96 3.02 42.31 7.11
CA GLN A 96 2.67 42.62 8.50
C GLN A 96 1.27 43.25 8.49
N TRP A 97 0.30 42.57 9.12
CA TRP A 97 -1.06 43.05 9.26
C TRP A 97 -1.19 43.85 10.57
N SER A 98 -1.44 45.15 10.43
CA SER A 98 -1.82 46.05 11.52
C SER A 98 -3.33 46.00 11.78
N LYS A 99 -3.68 45.95 13.06
CA LYS A 99 -5.03 46.13 13.61
C LYS A 99 -5.42 47.62 13.56
N LEU A 100 -6.71 47.91 13.35
CA LEU A 100 -7.31 49.19 13.74
C LEU A 100 -8.80 49.03 14.10
N ASN A 101 -9.10 49.38 15.36
CA ASN A 101 -10.27 50.04 16.00
C ASN A 101 -11.70 49.56 15.68
N ASP A 102 -12.74 49.77 16.49
CA ASP A 102 -13.05 50.80 17.50
C ASP A 102 -14.34 50.38 18.23
N THR A 103 -14.52 50.70 19.53
CA THR A 103 -15.62 51.58 20.03
C THR A 103 -15.63 51.76 21.57
N ARG A 104 -15.31 53.00 22.00
CA ARG A 104 -15.99 53.95 22.96
C ARG A 104 -16.75 53.38 24.20
N HIS A 105 -16.69 53.93 25.43
CA HIS A 105 -16.83 55.34 25.88
C HIS A 105 -16.44 55.54 27.39
N SER A 106 -15.95 56.75 27.71
CA SER A 106 -15.92 57.60 28.95
C SER A 106 -16.48 57.12 30.31
N GLU A 107 -16.16 57.67 31.49
CA GLU A 107 -15.09 58.47 32.16
C GLU A 107 -15.66 58.85 33.57
N ASN A 108 -14.81 58.99 34.60
CA ASN A 108 -14.99 59.74 35.89
C ASN A 108 -15.85 59.13 37.04
N VAL A 109 -15.64 59.32 38.36
CA VAL A 109 -14.63 59.89 39.32
C VAL A 109 -15.25 59.73 40.74
N LEU A 110 -14.45 59.32 41.77
CA LEU A 110 -14.59 59.47 43.26
C LEU A 110 -15.88 59.02 43.98
N ALA A 111 -15.97 58.73 45.29
CA ALA A 111 -15.15 58.21 46.39
C ALA A 111 -16.11 58.23 47.61
N GLU A 112 -16.18 57.18 48.44
CA GLU A 112 -16.35 57.19 49.91
C GLU A 112 -16.77 55.81 50.44
N GLU A 113 -16.16 55.45 51.57
CA GLU A 113 -16.16 54.17 52.28
C GLU A 113 -17.36 54.05 53.23
N GLU A 114 -17.90 52.85 53.41
CA GLU A 114 -18.44 52.35 54.68
C GLU A 114 -18.30 50.81 54.71
N GLU A 115 -17.68 50.29 55.76
CA GLU A 115 -17.45 48.87 56.03
C GLU A 115 -18.74 48.16 56.52
N GLU A 116 -18.92 46.90 56.10
CA GLU A 116 -19.09 45.71 56.97
C GLU A 116 -19.79 44.57 56.20
N GLY A 117 -19.24 43.35 56.27
CA GLY A 117 -19.96 42.12 55.90
C GLY A 117 -19.17 41.16 55.02
N GLU A 118 -18.42 40.28 55.68
CA GLU A 118 -17.74 39.11 55.13
C GLU A 118 -18.68 38.22 54.29
N GLU A 119 -18.25 37.79 53.09
CA GLU A 119 -18.44 36.41 52.63
C GLU A 119 -17.62 36.11 51.36
N GLU A 120 -16.97 34.94 51.38
CA GLU A 120 -15.88 34.49 50.53
C GLU A 120 -16.31 34.19 49.08
N ARG A 121 -15.57 34.73 48.09
CA ARG A 121 -15.33 34.08 46.79
C ARG A 121 -13.92 34.41 46.31
N GLN A 122 -13.01 33.46 46.50
CA GLN A 122 -11.70 33.47 45.86
C GLN A 122 -11.83 32.95 44.43
N ASP A 123 -12.00 33.85 43.47
CA ASP A 123 -11.57 33.61 42.10
C ASP A 123 -10.05 33.84 42.05
N GLN A 124 -9.28 32.75 42.05
CA GLN A 124 -7.84 32.83 41.77
C GLN A 124 -7.63 32.70 40.27
N ASP A 125 -7.48 33.85 39.61
CA ASP A 125 -6.82 33.95 38.30
C ASP A 125 -5.35 33.51 38.46
N GLN A 126 -5.07 32.25 38.19
CA GLN A 126 -3.71 31.81 37.91
C GLN A 126 -3.42 32.04 36.43
N GLU A 127 -2.66 33.09 36.15
CA GLU A 127 -1.99 33.31 34.87
C GLU A 127 -1.02 32.15 34.62
N GLN A 128 -1.52 31.10 33.97
CA GLN A 128 -0.72 29.99 33.48
C GLN A 128 0.13 30.48 32.31
N GLU A 129 1.42 30.71 32.56
CA GLU A 129 2.41 30.67 31.48
C GLU A 129 2.19 29.39 30.65
N PRO A 130 2.19 29.45 29.32
CA PRO A 130 1.99 28.28 28.48
C PRO A 130 3.24 27.38 28.53
N LYS A 131 3.33 26.55 29.58
CA LYS A 131 4.20 25.38 29.61
C LYS A 131 3.57 24.29 28.76
N GLY A 132 4.00 24.19 27.51
CA GLY A 132 3.65 23.00 26.71
C GLY A 132 3.80 23.06 25.20
N ALA A 133 4.53 24.03 24.62
CA ALA A 133 4.65 24.13 23.16
C ALA A 133 6.05 23.79 22.61
N ASN A 134 6.97 23.23 23.40
CA ASN A 134 8.38 23.10 22.99
C ASN A 134 9.01 21.71 23.22
N ASP A 135 8.26 20.61 23.12
CA ASP A 135 8.89 19.27 23.18
C ASP A 135 8.29 18.20 22.24
N GLU A 136 7.38 18.56 21.33
CA GLU A 136 6.89 17.64 20.29
C GLU A 136 7.73 17.70 18.99
N PHE A 137 8.78 18.53 18.97
CA PHE A 137 9.59 18.82 17.78
C PHE A 137 10.84 17.93 17.58
N LEU A 138 11.05 16.87 18.37
CA LEU A 138 12.34 16.13 18.35
C LEU A 138 12.25 14.64 18.02
N ASN A 139 11.23 14.19 17.29
CA ASN A 139 11.34 12.95 16.51
C ASN A 139 11.17 13.26 15.02
N PRO A 140 12.27 13.44 14.26
CA PRO A 140 12.17 13.64 12.82
C PRO A 140 11.44 12.44 12.20
N ARG A 141 10.34 12.70 11.50
CA ARG A 141 9.57 11.67 10.80
C ARG A 141 10.48 10.87 9.88
N ARG A 142 10.37 9.54 9.91
CA ARG A 142 11.15 8.64 9.05
C ARG A 142 10.88 8.97 7.57
N LEU A 143 11.94 8.96 6.76
CA LEU A 143 11.86 9.14 5.32
C LEU A 143 11.07 7.99 4.68
N LEU A 144 10.08 8.32 3.86
CA LEU A 144 9.47 7.36 2.94
C LEU A 144 10.20 7.38 1.61
N ILE A 145 10.67 6.22 1.15
CA ILE A 145 11.31 6.02 -0.15
C ILE A 145 10.33 5.25 -1.03
N ILE A 146 9.65 5.98 -1.91
CA ILE A 146 8.64 5.41 -2.80
C ILE A 146 9.33 5.01 -4.10
N VAL A 147 9.34 3.73 -4.43
CA VAL A 147 9.94 3.20 -5.67
C VAL A 147 8.83 2.93 -6.68
N THR A 148 8.91 3.55 -7.86
CA THR A 148 7.93 3.41 -8.93
C THR A 148 8.60 3.01 -10.24
N PRO A 149 8.51 1.72 -10.63
CA PRO A 149 8.81 1.26 -11.97
C PRO A 149 7.83 1.84 -12.99
N THR A 150 8.29 2.17 -14.19
CA THR A 150 7.46 2.71 -15.28
C THR A 150 7.77 1.99 -16.59
N ASN A 151 6.74 1.74 -17.41
CA ASN A 151 6.93 1.09 -18.70
C ASN A 151 6.77 2.11 -19.83
N ALA A 152 7.79 2.26 -20.68
CA ALA A 152 7.75 3.17 -21.83
C ALA A 152 6.65 2.85 -22.86
N LYS A 153 6.16 1.61 -22.88
CA LYS A 153 5.10 1.14 -23.77
C LYS A 153 3.69 1.44 -23.23
N ASP A 154 3.56 1.86 -21.97
CA ASP A 154 2.27 2.21 -21.37
C ASP A 154 1.83 3.61 -21.83
N GLN A 155 0.78 3.64 -22.66
CA GLN A 155 0.19 4.88 -23.20
C GLN A 155 -0.37 5.79 -22.09
N ASN A 156 -0.75 5.21 -20.95
CA ASN A 156 -1.32 5.94 -19.81
C ASN A 156 -0.25 6.39 -18.81
N ARG A 157 1.03 6.05 -19.04
CA ARG A 157 2.16 6.33 -18.14
C ARG A 157 2.16 7.77 -17.62
N GLY A 158 2.07 8.76 -18.51
CA GLY A 158 2.15 10.17 -18.14
C GLY A 158 0.96 10.63 -17.28
N MET A 159 -0.24 10.11 -17.53
CA MET A 159 -1.43 10.41 -16.72
C MET A 159 -1.34 9.74 -15.34
N LEU A 160 -0.94 8.46 -15.30
CA LEU A 160 -0.79 7.70 -14.06
C LEU A 160 0.31 8.27 -13.15
N LEU A 161 1.44 8.71 -13.73
CA LEU A 161 2.51 9.40 -13.00
C LEU A 161 2.00 10.69 -12.37
N LYS A 162 1.23 11.50 -13.10
CA LYS A 162 0.63 12.73 -12.55
C LYS A 162 -0.34 12.41 -11.41
N ARG A 163 -1.19 11.39 -11.57
CA ARG A 163 -2.10 10.93 -10.53
C ARG A 163 -1.34 10.57 -9.26
N LEU A 164 -0.35 9.68 -9.37
CA LEU A 164 0.47 9.27 -8.23
C LEU A 164 1.21 10.46 -7.61
N SER A 165 1.77 11.36 -8.43
CA SER A 165 2.47 12.55 -7.92
C SER A 165 1.54 13.47 -7.10
N ASN A 166 0.28 13.63 -7.50
CA ASN A 166 -0.68 14.42 -6.74
C ASN A 166 -0.96 13.81 -5.37
N THR A 167 -1.09 12.48 -5.29
CA THR A 167 -1.19 11.76 -4.00
C THR A 167 0.07 11.94 -3.16
N LEU A 168 1.25 11.68 -3.73
CA LEU A 168 2.53 11.75 -3.01
C LEU A 168 2.86 13.17 -2.51
N ARG A 169 2.32 14.21 -3.17
CA ARG A 169 2.49 15.60 -2.74
C ARG A 169 1.72 15.92 -1.46
N LEU A 170 0.61 15.22 -1.20
CA LEU A 170 -0.22 15.40 0.00
C LEU A 170 0.36 14.70 1.23
N ILE A 171 1.30 13.78 1.05
CA ILE A 171 1.91 13.03 2.15
C ILE A 171 2.84 13.94 2.96
N PRO A 172 2.78 13.88 4.31
CA PRO A 172 3.71 14.62 5.15
C PRO A 172 5.18 14.30 4.84
N LYS A 173 6.02 15.32 4.76
CA LYS A 173 7.46 15.17 4.52
C LYS A 173 8.15 14.54 5.75
N PRO A 174 9.30 13.85 5.57
CA PRO A 174 10.09 13.69 4.34
C PRO A 174 9.67 12.51 3.44
N VAL A 175 9.67 12.74 2.12
CA VAL A 175 9.35 11.73 1.07
C VAL A 175 10.36 11.87 -0.06
N LEU A 176 10.94 10.75 -0.49
CA LEU A 176 11.81 10.62 -1.67
C LEU A 176 11.13 9.70 -2.68
N TRP A 177 10.90 10.19 -3.89
CA TRP A 177 10.30 9.41 -4.97
C TRP A 177 11.38 8.93 -5.95
N VAL A 178 11.62 7.63 -6.00
CA VAL A 178 12.54 6.98 -6.94
C VAL A 178 11.74 6.45 -8.11
N VAL A 179 11.90 7.06 -9.28
CA VAL A 179 11.22 6.65 -10.51
C VAL A 179 12.24 6.00 -11.44
N VAL A 180 11.91 4.82 -11.93
CA VAL A 180 12.78 4.03 -12.81
C VAL A 180 12.09 3.83 -14.16
N GLU A 181 12.74 4.22 -15.25
CA GLU A 181 12.23 4.03 -16.61
C GLU A 181 13.29 3.44 -17.56
N GLN A 182 12.85 2.84 -18.66
CA GLN A 182 13.77 2.46 -19.73
C GLN A 182 14.33 3.72 -20.40
N GLN A 183 15.62 3.74 -20.70
CA GLN A 183 16.25 4.84 -21.41
C GLN A 183 15.71 4.92 -22.84
N ILE A 184 14.94 5.97 -23.09
CA ILE A 184 14.37 6.31 -24.40
C ILE A 184 14.64 7.79 -24.71
N GLU A 185 14.46 8.20 -25.97
CA GLU A 185 14.68 9.60 -26.39
C GLU A 185 13.60 10.59 -25.88
N SER A 186 12.57 10.10 -25.18
CA SER A 186 11.51 10.94 -24.62
C SER A 186 11.95 11.61 -23.32
N SER A 187 11.63 12.90 -23.19
CA SER A 187 11.82 13.66 -21.95
C SER A 187 10.54 13.75 -21.09
N GLU A 188 9.48 13.00 -21.44
CA GLU A 188 8.16 13.09 -20.82
C GLU A 188 8.20 12.90 -19.30
N VAL A 189 8.77 11.80 -18.80
CA VAL A 189 8.82 11.49 -17.36
C VAL A 189 9.64 12.54 -16.62
N SER A 190 10.82 12.89 -17.13
CA SER A 190 11.67 13.94 -16.55
C SER A 190 10.93 15.29 -16.45
N ASN A 191 10.17 15.67 -17.49
CA ASN A 191 9.39 16.91 -17.49
C ASN A 191 8.23 16.88 -16.51
N ILE A 192 7.59 15.72 -16.31
CA ILE A 192 6.57 15.53 -15.28
C ILE A 192 7.20 15.70 -13.90
N LEU A 193 8.26 14.95 -13.59
CA LEU A 193 8.89 14.93 -12.25
C LEU A 193 9.33 16.32 -11.80
N ARG A 194 9.96 17.11 -12.69
CA ARG A 194 10.39 18.49 -12.41
C ARG A 194 9.26 19.43 -11.97
N LYS A 195 8.02 19.16 -12.39
CA LYS A 195 6.84 19.99 -12.07
C LYS A 195 6.11 19.55 -10.80
N THR A 196 6.49 18.44 -10.20
CA THR A 196 5.74 17.86 -9.05
C THR A 196 6.03 18.54 -7.72
N GLY A 197 7.21 19.14 -7.56
CA GLY A 197 7.69 19.67 -6.27
C GLY A 197 8.02 18.58 -5.23
N ILE A 198 8.06 17.31 -5.64
CA ILE A 198 8.46 16.19 -4.77
C ILE A 198 9.96 15.96 -4.95
N MET A 199 10.69 15.70 -3.87
CA MET A 199 12.09 15.25 -3.97
C MET A 199 12.13 13.92 -4.70
N TYR A 200 12.87 13.83 -5.80
CA TYR A 200 12.91 12.63 -6.61
C TYR A 200 14.32 12.22 -7.01
N ARG A 201 14.50 10.93 -7.30
CA ARG A 201 15.61 10.41 -8.10
C ARG A 201 15.04 9.75 -9.34
N HIS A 202 15.55 10.14 -10.49
CA HIS A 202 15.15 9.58 -11.77
C HIS A 202 16.26 8.66 -12.27
N LEU A 203 16.00 7.36 -12.31
CA LEU A 203 16.94 6.32 -12.69
C LEU A 203 16.53 5.71 -14.04
N VAL A 204 17.52 5.35 -14.86
CA VAL A 204 17.29 4.77 -16.18
C VAL A 204 18.15 3.52 -16.40
N PHE A 205 17.64 2.59 -17.20
CA PHE A 205 18.34 1.37 -17.63
C PHE A 205 18.25 1.20 -19.16
N LYS A 206 19.14 0.41 -19.77
CA LYS A 206 19.26 0.30 -21.25
C LYS A 206 18.78 -1.03 -21.81
N GLU A 207 18.69 -2.02 -20.94
CA GLU A 207 18.34 -3.39 -21.25
C GLU A 207 16.94 -3.48 -21.87
N ASN A 208 16.75 -4.46 -22.75
CA ASN A 208 15.46 -4.72 -23.37
C ASN A 208 14.87 -5.99 -22.79
N PHE A 209 13.59 -5.92 -22.43
CA PHE A 209 12.85 -7.04 -21.88
C PHE A 209 11.67 -7.40 -22.76
N THR A 210 11.48 -8.70 -22.98
CA THR A 210 10.28 -9.26 -23.63
C THR A 210 9.20 -9.54 -22.59
N ASN A 211 9.60 -9.96 -21.38
CA ASN A 211 8.73 -10.25 -20.26
C ASN A 211 8.60 -9.03 -19.34
N ILE A 212 7.37 -8.55 -19.16
CA ILE A 212 7.06 -7.38 -18.33
C ILE A 212 7.44 -7.64 -16.86
N HIS A 213 7.31 -8.87 -16.36
CA HIS A 213 7.66 -9.18 -14.97
C HIS A 213 9.17 -9.10 -14.72
N GLU A 214 9.98 -9.56 -15.67
CA GLU A 214 11.45 -9.44 -15.60
C GLU A 214 11.91 -7.99 -15.71
N GLU A 215 11.24 -7.19 -16.55
CA GLU A 215 11.47 -5.74 -16.64
C GLU A 215 11.25 -5.05 -15.29
N VAL A 216 10.10 -5.32 -14.65
CA VAL A 216 9.75 -4.74 -13.35
C VAL A 216 10.73 -5.18 -12.25
N ASP A 217 11.11 -6.46 -12.21
CA ASP A 217 12.08 -6.97 -11.24
C ASP A 217 13.46 -6.31 -11.44
N HIS A 218 13.89 -6.13 -12.69
CA HIS A 218 15.12 -5.39 -13.01
C HIS A 218 15.05 -3.93 -12.55
N GLN A 219 13.94 -3.23 -12.82
CA GLN A 219 13.75 -1.85 -12.39
C GLN A 219 13.82 -1.70 -10.86
N ILE A 220 13.21 -2.64 -10.13
CA ILE A 220 13.27 -2.67 -8.68
C ILE A 220 14.72 -2.89 -8.21
N ASN A 221 15.45 -3.82 -8.80
CA ASN A 221 16.86 -4.04 -8.49
C ASN A 221 17.73 -2.81 -8.76
N VAL A 222 17.50 -2.08 -9.86
CA VAL A 222 18.17 -0.79 -10.12
C VAL A 222 17.91 0.21 -9.00
N ALA A 223 16.66 0.32 -8.52
CA ALA A 223 16.32 1.20 -7.40
C ALA A 223 16.96 0.74 -6.08
N LEU A 224 16.94 -0.56 -5.77
CA LEU A 224 17.49 -1.11 -4.55
C LEU A 224 19.01 -0.94 -4.48
N ASN A 225 19.73 -1.25 -5.56
CA ASN A 225 21.17 -1.01 -5.67
C ASN A 225 21.50 0.47 -5.46
N HIS A 226 20.67 1.36 -6.00
CA HIS A 226 20.83 2.79 -5.83
C HIS A 226 20.60 3.23 -4.37
N ILE A 227 19.58 2.70 -3.70
CA ILE A 227 19.28 2.95 -2.29
C ILE A 227 20.41 2.44 -1.39
N GLU A 228 20.89 1.22 -1.64
CA GLU A 228 21.97 0.57 -0.89
C GLU A 228 23.29 1.32 -1.06
N HIS A 229 23.68 1.62 -2.30
CA HIS A 229 24.92 2.34 -2.61
C HIS A 229 25.02 3.68 -1.89
N HIS A 230 23.92 4.43 -1.83
CA HIS A 230 23.87 5.73 -1.17
C HIS A 230 23.42 5.67 0.29
N ARG A 231 23.15 4.46 0.82
CA ARG A 231 22.62 4.21 2.18
C ARG A 231 21.45 5.13 2.54
N LEU A 232 20.47 5.23 1.64
CA LEU A 232 19.30 6.09 1.85
C LEU A 232 18.44 5.48 2.96
N SER A 233 18.57 5.99 4.18
CA SER A 233 17.87 5.47 5.36
C SER A 233 16.41 5.91 5.38
N GLY A 234 15.48 4.95 5.32
CA GLY A 234 14.05 5.18 5.34
C GLY A 234 13.23 3.90 5.18
N ILE A 235 11.92 4.06 5.03
CA ILE A 235 11.00 2.96 4.72
C ILE A 235 10.78 2.92 3.21
N VAL A 236 11.13 1.79 2.60
CA VAL A 236 11.00 1.55 1.17
C VAL A 236 9.64 0.92 0.89
N HIS A 237 8.88 1.52 -0.04
CA HIS A 237 7.59 1.01 -0.52
C HIS A 237 7.57 0.98 -2.05
N PHE A 238 7.13 -0.14 -2.62
CA PHE A 238 7.02 -0.31 -4.08
C PHE A 238 5.62 0.08 -4.57
N ALA A 239 5.53 1.27 -5.17
CA ALA A 239 4.29 1.83 -5.68
C ALA A 239 4.15 1.62 -7.19
N SER A 240 3.19 0.78 -7.60
CA SER A 240 2.80 0.66 -9.00
C SER A 240 2.01 1.89 -9.43
N LEU A 241 2.15 2.30 -10.69
CA LEU A 241 1.32 3.33 -11.31
C LEU A 241 -0.18 3.02 -11.24
N SER A 242 -0.55 1.74 -11.19
CA SER A 242 -1.94 1.29 -11.06
C SER A 242 -2.50 1.38 -9.63
N ASN A 243 -1.65 1.60 -8.63
CA ASN A 243 -2.09 1.66 -7.24
C ASN A 243 -2.81 2.98 -6.91
N VAL A 244 -3.78 2.87 -6.00
CA VAL A 244 -4.50 3.99 -5.38
C VAL A 244 -4.39 3.82 -3.87
N TYR A 245 -4.04 4.92 -3.20
CA TYR A 245 -3.69 4.92 -1.78
C TYR A 245 -4.66 5.78 -0.98
N ASP A 246 -5.04 5.30 0.19
CA ASP A 246 -5.45 6.17 1.27
C ASP A 246 -4.23 6.99 1.75
N LEU A 247 -4.42 8.22 2.21
CA LEU A 247 -3.30 9.02 2.71
C LEU A 247 -2.77 8.50 4.05
N THR A 248 -3.64 7.93 4.89
CA THR A 248 -3.24 7.37 6.20
C THR A 248 -2.29 6.19 6.05
N PHE A 249 -2.37 5.47 4.91
CA PHE A 249 -1.43 4.40 4.55
C PHE A 249 0.02 4.80 4.77
N PHE A 250 0.39 6.01 4.35
CA PHE A 250 1.77 6.49 4.43
C PHE A 250 2.19 6.87 5.85
N ASP A 251 1.24 7.18 6.72
CA ASP A 251 1.51 7.38 8.14
C ASP A 251 1.80 6.04 8.82
N GLU A 252 0.99 5.01 8.51
CA GLU A 252 1.22 3.64 8.98
C GLU A 252 2.58 3.08 8.54
N LEU A 253 2.98 3.34 7.29
CA LEU A 253 4.29 2.90 6.79
C LEU A 253 5.45 3.40 7.65
N ARG A 254 5.35 4.59 8.25
CA ARG A 254 6.45 5.13 9.06
C ARG A 254 6.64 4.38 10.38
N ALA A 255 5.63 3.66 10.85
CA ALA A 255 5.72 2.85 12.06
C ALA A 255 6.57 1.58 11.85
N ILE A 256 6.71 1.10 10.61
CA ILE A 256 7.46 -0.11 10.27
C ILE A 256 8.87 -0.05 10.84
N GLU A 257 9.20 -1.03 11.68
CA GLU A 257 10.54 -1.18 12.22
C GLU A 257 11.43 -1.89 11.21
N GLY A 258 11.14 -3.16 10.90
CA GLY A 258 11.88 -3.98 9.94
C GLY A 258 11.10 -4.21 8.65
N PHE A 259 10.02 -4.99 8.72
CA PHE A 259 9.14 -5.30 7.59
C PHE A 259 7.68 -5.08 7.98
N GLY A 260 6.87 -4.59 7.04
CA GLY A 260 5.43 -4.43 7.22
C GLY A 260 4.64 -4.90 6.01
N THR A 261 3.41 -5.34 6.24
CA THR A 261 2.49 -5.85 5.22
C THR A 261 1.04 -5.45 5.51
N TRP A 262 0.17 -5.45 4.51
CA TRP A 262 -1.21 -4.97 4.60
C TRP A 262 -2.10 -5.65 3.58
N PRO A 263 -3.44 -5.63 3.78
CA PRO A 263 -4.37 -6.12 2.78
C PRO A 263 -4.49 -5.14 1.61
N MET A 264 -4.56 -5.71 0.41
CA MET A 264 -4.74 -4.99 -0.85
C MET A 264 -6.02 -5.46 -1.52
N ALA A 265 -6.86 -4.52 -1.97
CA ALA A 265 -7.98 -4.85 -2.83
C ALA A 265 -7.55 -4.79 -4.31
N LEU A 266 -7.70 -5.91 -5.00
CA LEU A 266 -7.46 -6.06 -6.43
C LEU A 266 -8.77 -5.93 -7.20
N LEU A 267 -8.84 -4.90 -8.04
CA LEU A 267 -10.02 -4.63 -8.84
C LEU A 267 -9.85 -5.23 -10.23
N SER A 268 -10.84 -6.02 -10.66
CA SER A 268 -10.95 -6.49 -12.04
C SER A 268 -12.10 -5.75 -12.70
N ALA A 269 -11.78 -4.67 -13.42
CA ALA A 269 -12.77 -3.85 -14.12
C ALA A 269 -13.63 -4.70 -15.07
N ASN A 270 -12.98 -5.58 -15.85
CA ASN A 270 -13.65 -6.45 -16.83
C ASN A 270 -14.62 -7.46 -16.18
N LYS A 271 -14.34 -7.90 -14.95
CA LYS A 271 -15.16 -8.89 -14.23
C LYS A 271 -16.09 -8.26 -13.20
N LYS A 272 -16.08 -6.92 -13.04
CA LYS A 272 -16.77 -6.21 -11.96
C LYS A 272 -16.56 -6.88 -10.59
N GLN A 273 -15.34 -7.35 -10.36
CA GLN A 273 -14.99 -8.17 -9.20
C GLN A 273 -13.90 -7.47 -8.38
N VAL A 274 -14.07 -7.49 -7.07
CA VAL A 274 -13.03 -7.11 -6.10
C VAL A 274 -12.57 -8.38 -5.40
N THR A 275 -11.26 -8.58 -5.33
CA THR A 275 -10.64 -9.65 -4.53
C THR A 275 -9.70 -8.99 -3.55
N ILE A 276 -9.77 -9.38 -2.27
CA ILE A 276 -8.83 -8.91 -1.25
C ILE A 276 -7.72 -9.94 -1.17
N GLU A 277 -6.47 -9.50 -1.11
CA GLU A 277 -5.35 -10.35 -0.79
C GLU A 277 -4.46 -9.67 0.24
N GLY A 278 -3.93 -10.43 1.20
CA GLY A 278 -3.04 -9.91 2.23
C GLY A 278 -3.09 -10.69 3.54
N PRO A 279 -2.48 -10.15 4.59
CA PRO A 279 -2.34 -10.82 5.87
C PRO A 279 -3.68 -10.88 6.62
N ILE A 280 -3.79 -11.87 7.49
CA ILE A 280 -4.80 -11.98 8.55
C ILE A 280 -4.03 -11.74 9.84
N CYS A 281 -4.46 -10.76 10.63
CA CYS A 281 -3.69 -10.31 11.79
C CYS A 281 -4.48 -10.46 13.09
N ASP A 282 -3.77 -10.68 14.19
CA ASP A 282 -4.25 -10.44 15.55
C ASP A 282 -3.48 -9.22 16.06
N SER A 283 -4.17 -8.09 16.19
CA SER A 283 -3.56 -6.76 16.28
C SER A 283 -2.60 -6.52 15.11
N SER A 284 -1.29 -6.36 15.36
CA SER A 284 -0.26 -6.19 14.33
C SER A 284 0.50 -7.49 14.02
N GLU A 285 0.20 -8.61 14.67
CA GLU A 285 0.90 -9.87 14.44
C GLU A 285 0.24 -10.63 13.27
N VAL A 286 1.03 -11.04 12.28
CA VAL A 286 0.52 -11.76 11.11
C VAL A 286 0.30 -13.24 11.46
N MET A 287 -0.96 -13.67 11.44
CA MET A 287 -1.40 -15.03 11.78
C MET A 287 -1.60 -15.92 10.56
N GLY A 288 -1.66 -15.33 9.37
CA GLY A 288 -1.86 -16.06 8.11
C GLY A 288 -2.15 -15.13 6.95
N TRP A 289 -2.62 -15.69 5.83
CA TRP A 289 -2.81 -14.95 4.58
C TRP A 289 -4.10 -15.32 3.85
N HIS A 290 -4.81 -14.30 3.36
CA HIS A 290 -5.84 -14.46 2.35
C HIS A 290 -5.19 -14.33 0.96
N LEU A 291 -5.11 -15.44 0.23
CA LEU A 291 -4.47 -15.48 -1.09
C LEU A 291 -5.40 -16.09 -2.13
N LYS A 292 -5.30 -15.57 -3.36
CA LYS A 292 -5.88 -16.26 -4.50
C LYS A 292 -5.03 -17.48 -4.83
N LYS A 293 -5.56 -18.68 -4.55
CA LYS A 293 -4.93 -19.94 -4.99
C LYS A 293 -4.73 -19.90 -6.51
N ALA A 294 -3.48 -19.93 -6.96
CA ALA A 294 -3.17 -20.27 -8.34
C ALA A 294 -3.44 -21.77 -8.49
N ASN A 295 -4.31 -22.16 -9.42
CA ASN A 295 -4.88 -23.51 -9.49
C ASN A 295 -3.86 -24.66 -9.70
N ASN A 296 -2.55 -24.41 -9.75
CA ASN A 296 -1.51 -25.42 -9.99
C ASN A 296 -0.23 -25.25 -9.16
N SER A 297 -0.18 -24.40 -8.13
CA SER A 297 1.03 -24.26 -7.30
C SER A 297 0.97 -25.18 -6.07
N THR A 298 1.86 -26.16 -6.00
CA THR A 298 2.18 -26.97 -4.80
C THR A 298 3.04 -26.21 -3.78
N ASP A 299 3.32 -24.92 -4.03
CA ASP A 299 4.13 -24.10 -3.15
C ASP A 299 3.28 -23.65 -1.95
N GLU A 300 3.69 -24.05 -0.74
CA GLU A 300 3.00 -23.71 0.52
C GLU A 300 3.14 -22.23 0.89
N ARG A 301 4.02 -21.48 0.21
CA ARG A 301 4.32 -20.08 0.54
C ARG A 301 3.42 -19.09 -0.21
N PRO A 302 2.97 -18.01 0.46
CA PRO A 302 2.24 -16.94 -0.18
C PRO A 302 3.04 -16.31 -1.34
N PRO A 303 2.46 -16.13 -2.55
CA PRO A 303 3.06 -15.24 -3.54
C PRO A 303 2.84 -13.79 -3.08
N ILE A 304 3.64 -13.32 -2.13
CA ILE A 304 3.60 -11.92 -1.68
C ILE A 304 4.09 -11.04 -2.84
N ARG A 305 3.21 -10.19 -3.34
CA ARG A 305 3.57 -9.18 -4.36
C ARG A 305 4.47 -8.12 -3.73
N VAL A 306 5.37 -7.56 -4.52
CA VAL A 306 6.25 -6.46 -4.07
C VAL A 306 5.47 -5.25 -3.54
N SER A 307 4.26 -5.00 -4.02
CA SER A 307 3.41 -3.91 -3.51
C SER A 307 2.63 -4.23 -2.24
N ASN A 308 2.77 -5.44 -1.67
CA ASN A 308 2.09 -5.87 -0.44
C ASN A 308 2.99 -5.80 0.79
N PHE A 309 4.22 -5.30 0.65
CA PHE A 309 5.11 -5.08 1.78
C PHE A 309 5.95 -3.82 1.61
N ALA A 310 6.42 -3.31 2.74
CA ALA A 310 7.44 -2.28 2.84
C ALA A 310 8.46 -2.70 3.88
N PHE A 311 9.64 -2.10 3.82
CA PHE A 311 10.73 -2.48 4.70
C PHE A 311 11.67 -1.33 5.01
N ASN A 312 12.38 -1.46 6.11
CA ASN A 312 13.44 -0.54 6.48
C ASN A 312 14.66 -0.78 5.60
N SER A 313 15.05 0.25 4.86
CA SER A 313 16.14 0.20 3.89
C SER A 313 17.44 -0.31 4.51
N SER A 314 17.66 -0.16 5.82
CA SER A 314 18.90 -0.58 6.47
C SER A 314 19.14 -2.09 6.41
N ILE A 315 18.11 -2.91 6.13
CA ILE A 315 18.28 -4.34 5.87
C ILE A 315 19.25 -4.62 4.70
N LEU A 316 19.34 -3.70 3.73
CA LEU A 316 20.16 -3.87 2.53
C LEU A 316 21.66 -3.85 2.83
N TRP A 317 22.09 -3.18 3.90
CA TRP A 317 23.51 -3.03 4.26
C TRP A 317 23.85 -3.41 5.70
N ASP A 318 22.85 -3.67 6.52
CA ASP A 318 22.98 -4.07 7.93
C ASP A 318 21.83 -5.05 8.29
N PRO A 319 21.85 -6.27 7.73
CA PRO A 319 20.80 -7.26 7.97
C PRO A 319 20.83 -7.83 9.40
N GLU A 320 22.01 -7.88 10.03
CA GLU A 320 22.20 -8.38 11.40
C GLU A 320 21.43 -7.56 12.43
N ARG A 321 21.32 -6.24 12.23
CA ARG A 321 20.48 -5.36 13.05
C ARG A 321 19.03 -5.82 13.16
N TRP A 322 18.52 -6.51 12.14
CA TRP A 322 17.15 -7.03 12.07
C TRP A 322 17.07 -8.52 12.41
N GLY A 323 18.14 -9.08 12.98
CA GLY A 323 18.26 -10.50 13.33
C GLY A 323 18.29 -11.41 12.10
N ARG A 324 18.79 -10.91 10.95
CA ARG A 324 18.90 -11.65 9.70
C ARG A 324 20.34 -12.03 9.42
N THR A 325 20.57 -13.22 8.87
CA THR A 325 21.91 -13.70 8.58
C THR A 325 22.49 -12.93 7.39
N SER A 326 23.66 -12.32 7.57
CA SER A 326 24.48 -11.77 6.49
C SER A 326 24.92 -12.90 5.54
N SER A 327 24.07 -13.32 4.61
CA SER A 327 24.45 -14.25 3.56
C SER A 327 25.35 -13.53 2.55
N ILE A 328 26.63 -13.36 2.91
CA ILE A 328 27.70 -12.68 2.15
C ILE A 328 27.95 -13.33 0.75
N GLN A 329 27.26 -14.41 0.38
CA GLN A 329 27.49 -15.12 -0.88
C GLN A 329 26.38 -14.99 -1.95
N ASP A 330 25.23 -14.38 -1.66
CA ASP A 330 24.11 -14.29 -2.63
C ASP A 330 23.57 -12.86 -2.82
N THR A 331 24.18 -11.88 -2.16
CA THR A 331 23.62 -10.53 -1.97
C THR A 331 23.94 -9.50 -3.05
N SER A 332 24.78 -9.80 -4.05
CA SER A 332 25.25 -8.75 -4.98
C SER A 332 24.57 -8.69 -6.35
N GLN A 333 23.76 -9.67 -6.74
CA GLN A 333 23.14 -9.66 -8.07
C GLN A 333 21.61 -9.49 -8.09
N ASP A 334 20.89 -9.78 -7.01
CA ASP A 334 19.42 -9.69 -7.00
C ASP A 334 18.86 -9.31 -5.61
N SER A 335 19.00 -8.02 -5.26
CA SER A 335 18.53 -7.47 -3.98
C SER A 335 17.04 -7.69 -3.76
N LEU A 336 16.24 -7.76 -4.83
CA LEU A 336 14.83 -8.07 -4.77
C LEU A 336 14.57 -9.51 -4.32
N LYS A 337 15.31 -10.49 -4.84
CA LYS A 337 15.24 -11.88 -4.35
C LYS A 337 15.60 -11.97 -2.87
N PHE A 338 16.65 -11.27 -2.44
CA PHE A 338 17.02 -11.18 -1.03
C PHE A 338 15.86 -10.64 -0.19
N VAL A 339 15.34 -9.45 -0.52
CA VAL A 339 14.24 -8.84 0.23
C VAL A 339 12.99 -9.74 0.25
N ARG A 340 12.61 -10.37 -0.87
CA ARG A 340 11.49 -11.33 -0.92
C ARG A 340 11.71 -12.52 0.00
N LYS A 341 12.92 -13.08 0.01
CA LYS A 341 13.28 -14.20 0.89
C LYS A 341 13.18 -13.77 2.35
N GLU A 342 13.74 -12.62 2.71
CA GLU A 342 13.69 -12.10 4.07
C GLU A 342 12.25 -11.87 4.55
N VAL A 343 11.37 -11.32 3.71
CA VAL A 343 9.94 -11.15 4.08
C VAL A 343 9.26 -12.49 4.39
N LEU A 344 9.67 -13.59 3.74
CA LEU A 344 9.03 -14.90 3.88
C LEU A 344 9.62 -15.80 4.97
N GLU A 345 10.88 -15.59 5.37
CA GLU A 345 11.56 -16.47 6.32
C GLU A 345 11.11 -16.28 7.77
N ASP A 346 10.47 -15.15 8.09
CA ASP A 346 10.05 -14.85 9.47
C ASP A 346 8.74 -14.06 9.52
N GLU A 347 7.63 -14.75 9.22
CA GLU A 347 6.27 -14.18 9.29
C GLU A 347 5.95 -13.58 10.68
N THR A 348 6.55 -14.11 11.75
CA THR A 348 6.36 -13.60 13.12
C THR A 348 6.99 -12.22 13.36
N LYS A 349 7.92 -11.79 12.48
CA LYS A 349 8.54 -10.46 12.52
C LYS A 349 7.93 -9.48 11.51
N LEU A 350 6.90 -9.88 10.77
CA LEU A 350 6.18 -8.98 9.89
C LEU A 350 5.13 -8.21 10.68
N MET A 351 5.19 -6.89 10.58
CA MET A 351 4.16 -6.02 11.15
C MET A 351 2.96 -5.94 10.20
N GLY A 352 1.78 -6.30 10.68
CA GLY A 352 0.50 -6.08 10.03
C GLY A 352 0.05 -4.62 10.12
N ILE A 353 -0.41 -4.07 8.99
CA ILE A 353 -0.91 -2.70 8.85
C ILE A 353 -2.35 -2.72 8.28
N PRO A 354 -3.28 -1.91 8.84
CA PRO A 354 -3.16 -1.14 10.07
C PRO A 354 -3.06 -2.04 11.33
N PRO A 355 -2.62 -1.50 12.48
CA PRO A 355 -2.42 -2.29 13.70
C PRO A 355 -3.71 -2.87 14.30
N ASP A 356 -4.88 -2.39 13.87
CA ASP A 356 -6.19 -2.91 14.26
C ASP A 356 -6.55 -4.13 13.36
N ASP A 357 -5.94 -5.28 13.61
CA ASP A 357 -6.23 -6.57 12.97
C ASP A 357 -6.10 -6.58 11.43
N CYS A 358 -5.28 -5.68 10.86
CA CYS A 358 -5.22 -5.50 9.40
C CYS A 358 -6.61 -5.27 8.78
N SER A 359 -7.53 -4.65 9.52
CA SER A 359 -8.97 -4.64 9.21
C SER A 359 -9.40 -3.70 8.08
N LYS A 360 -8.51 -2.81 7.62
CA LYS A 360 -8.82 -1.78 6.60
C LYS A 360 -8.03 -2.01 5.32
N ILE A 361 -8.70 -1.84 4.19
CA ILE A 361 -8.03 -1.71 2.90
C ILE A 361 -7.57 -0.26 2.75
N LEU A 362 -6.26 -0.05 2.74
CA LEU A 362 -5.64 1.27 2.54
C LEU A 362 -4.99 1.39 1.14
N LEU A 363 -4.95 0.28 0.40
CA LEU A 363 -4.34 0.18 -0.92
C LEU A 363 -5.23 -0.61 -1.88
N TRP A 364 -5.52 0.00 -3.02
CA TRP A 364 -6.24 -0.63 -4.12
C TRP A 364 -5.33 -0.75 -5.33
N ASN A 365 -5.40 -1.90 -6.01
CA ASN A 365 -4.80 -2.08 -7.32
C ASN A 365 -5.90 -1.95 -8.38
N LEU A 366 -5.81 -0.89 -9.18
CA LEU A 366 -6.73 -0.57 -10.26
C LEU A 366 -5.97 -0.67 -11.59
N PRO A 367 -5.89 -1.87 -12.18
CA PRO A 367 -5.33 -2.02 -13.52
C PRO A 367 -6.27 -1.30 -14.50
N LEU A 368 -5.83 -0.15 -15.00
CA LEU A 368 -6.50 0.51 -16.11
C LEU A 368 -6.21 -0.34 -17.34
N SER A 369 -7.24 -0.99 -17.89
CA SER A 369 -7.10 -1.72 -19.15
C SER A 369 -6.62 -0.75 -20.20
N THR A 370 -5.50 -1.08 -20.84
CA THR A 370 -5.21 -0.62 -22.21
C THR A 370 -6.10 -1.36 -23.19
#